data_AF-A0A7S0RB61-F1
#
_entry.id   AF-A0A7S0RB61-F1
#
_cell.length_a   1.000
_cell.length_b   1.000
_cell.length_c   1.000
_cell.angle_alpha   90.00
_cell.angle_beta   90.00
_cell.angle_gamma   90.00
#
_symmetry.space_group_name_H-M   'P 1'
#
loop_
_entity.id
_entity.type
_entity.pdbx_description
1 polymer ?
#
loop_
_entity_poly.entity_id
_entity_poly.type
_entity_poly.pdbx_seq_one_letter_code
_entity_poly.pdbx_strand_id
1 'polypeptide(L)'
;RPGRLDQLLYVGIATEPESKLLVLQALTRKFALGADVDLAAVAARCPPQLTGADLYALCADAWMGALKRRLVTADGSSGSSSTPAAPLPGSDGEGAAQGQGSGGEEQAGGD
;
A
#
# COMPACT_ATOMS: atom_id res chain seq x y z
N ARG A 1 -20.65 24.68 -29.11
CA ARG A 1 -20.47 24.73 -30.58
C ARG A 1 -20.96 23.39 -31.13
N PRO A 2 -21.90 23.37 -32.10
CA PRO A 2 -22.26 22.14 -32.80
C PRO A 2 -21.01 21.53 -33.46
N GLY A 3 -20.90 20.19 -33.50
CA GLY A 3 -19.88 19.47 -34.29
C GLY A 3 -18.51 19.26 -33.63
N ARG A 4 -18.44 18.77 -32.38
CA ARG A 4 -17.15 18.33 -31.79
C ARG A 4 -17.22 17.12 -30.87
N LEU A 5 -18.40 16.68 -30.46
CA LEU A 5 -18.63 15.48 -29.67
C LEU A 5 -19.83 14.76 -30.30
N ASP A 6 -19.60 14.17 -31.47
CA ASP A 6 -20.67 13.61 -32.28
C ASP A 6 -21.20 12.27 -31.75
N GLN A 7 -20.49 11.62 -30.81
CA GLN A 7 -20.92 10.40 -30.14
C GLN A 7 -20.43 10.37 -28.68
N LEU A 8 -21.29 9.94 -27.76
CA LEU A 8 -20.97 9.69 -26.35
C LEU A 8 -20.89 8.18 -26.13
N LEU A 9 -19.71 7.67 -25.77
CA LEU A 9 -19.53 6.28 -25.37
C LEU A 9 -19.34 6.22 -23.86
N TYR A 10 -20.25 5.54 -23.17
CA TYR A 10 -20.06 5.25 -21.75
C TYR A 10 -19.10 4.07 -21.59
N VAL A 11 -18.08 4.24 -20.75
CA VAL A 11 -17.16 3.17 -20.35
C VAL A 11 -17.39 2.90 -18.86
N GLY A 12 -17.97 1.74 -18.57
CA GLY A 12 -18.24 1.29 -17.21
C GLY A 12 -17.00 0.74 -16.50
N ILE A 13 -17.16 0.45 -15.21
CA ILE A 13 -16.14 -0.24 -14.42
C ILE A 13 -16.13 -1.73 -14.82
N ALA A 14 -14.93 -2.31 -14.97
CA ALA A 14 -14.77 -3.74 -15.20
C ALA A 14 -15.15 -4.51 -13.93
N THR A 15 -16.38 -4.99 -13.83
CA THR A 15 -16.89 -5.74 -12.67
C THR A 15 -16.45 -7.19 -12.69
N GLU A 16 -16.35 -7.79 -13.88
CA GLU A 16 -16.00 -9.19 -14.07
C GLU A 16 -14.51 -9.46 -13.82
N PRO A 17 -14.16 -10.58 -13.15
CA PRO A 17 -12.77 -10.98 -12.95
C PRO A 17 -11.99 -11.15 -14.26
N GLU A 18 -12.61 -11.67 -15.33
CA GLU A 18 -11.97 -11.82 -16.64
C GLU A 18 -11.60 -10.47 -17.26
N SER A 19 -12.52 -9.50 -17.21
CA SER A 19 -12.29 -8.14 -17.68
C SER A 19 -11.15 -7.46 -16.91
N LYS A 20 -11.07 -7.66 -15.59
CA LYS A 20 -9.95 -7.17 -14.76
C LYS A 20 -8.63 -7.88 -15.08
N LEU A 21 -8.66 -9.18 -15.37
CA LEU A 21 -7.48 -9.93 -15.77
C LEU A 21 -6.88 -9.36 -17.06
N LEU A 22 -7.71 -9.02 -18.04
CA LEU A 22 -7.26 -8.38 -19.29
C LEU A 22 -6.61 -7.02 -19.02
N VAL A 23 -7.19 -6.22 -18.12
CA VAL A 23 -6.59 -4.94 -17.70
C VAL A 23 -5.26 -5.16 -17.01
N LEU A 24 -5.17 -6.11 -16.07
CA LEU A 24 -3.92 -6.45 -15.38
C LEU A 24 -2.85 -6.91 -16.38
N GLN A 25 -3.18 -7.80 -17.32
CA GLN A 25 -2.28 -8.25 -18.38
C GLN A 25 -1.79 -7.08 -19.26
N ALA A 26 -2.67 -6.14 -19.60
CA ALA A 26 -2.30 -4.96 -20.38
C ALA A 26 -1.33 -4.05 -19.59
N LEU A 27 -1.57 -3.87 -18.29
CA LEU A 27 -0.74 -3.07 -17.40
C LEU A 27 0.63 -3.71 -17.15
N THR A 28 0.67 -5.03 -16.96
CA THR A 28 1.90 -5.77 -16.66
C THR A 28 2.65 -6.23 -17.92
N ARG A 29 2.21 -5.89 -19.13
CA ARG A 29 2.85 -6.30 -20.39
C ARG A 29 4.34 -5.92 -20.47
N LYS A 30 4.74 -4.84 -19.80
CA LYS A 30 6.14 -4.37 -19.75
C LYS A 30 6.90 -4.85 -18.51
N PHE A 31 6.26 -5.60 -17.62
CA PHE A 31 6.81 -6.00 -16.33
C PHE A 31 7.45 -7.38 -16.48
N ALA A 32 8.63 -7.56 -15.88
CA ALA A 32 9.22 -8.88 -15.73
C ALA A 32 8.56 -9.57 -14.53
N LEU A 33 7.50 -10.34 -14.80
CA LEU A 33 6.80 -11.11 -13.76
C LEU A 33 7.57 -12.39 -13.42
N GLY A 34 7.55 -12.77 -12.14
CA GLY A 34 8.08 -14.05 -11.67
C GLY A 34 7.16 -15.21 -12.06
N ALA A 35 7.69 -16.43 -12.11
CA ALA A 35 6.91 -17.64 -12.43
C ALA A 35 5.86 -17.99 -11.37
N ASP A 36 5.99 -17.39 -10.18
CA ASP A 36 5.11 -17.52 -9.03
C ASP A 36 3.92 -16.54 -9.06
N VAL A 37 3.87 -15.61 -10.03
CA VAL A 37 2.82 -14.59 -10.10
C VAL A 37 1.63 -15.06 -10.92
N ASP A 38 0.50 -15.28 -10.25
CA ASP A 38 -0.78 -15.58 -10.88
C ASP A 38 -1.70 -14.34 -10.93
N LEU A 39 -1.83 -13.75 -12.12
CA LEU A 39 -2.69 -12.59 -12.34
C LEU A 39 -4.19 -12.92 -12.25
N ALA A 40 -4.60 -14.16 -12.53
CA ALA A 40 -6.00 -14.56 -12.44
C ALA A 40 -6.45 -14.64 -10.98
N ALA A 41 -5.60 -15.19 -10.12
CA ALA A 41 -5.83 -15.18 -8.67
C ALA A 41 -5.89 -13.76 -8.10
N VAL A 42 -5.06 -12.84 -8.59
CA VAL A 42 -5.11 -11.42 -8.20
C VAL A 42 -6.43 -10.78 -8.66
N ALA A 43 -6.82 -10.98 -9.93
CA ALA A 43 -8.06 -10.45 -10.48
C ALA A 43 -9.31 -10.91 -9.70
N ALA A 44 -9.34 -12.19 -9.29
CA ALA A 44 -10.41 -12.77 -8.50
C ALA A 44 -10.51 -12.18 -7.08
N ARG A 45 -9.39 -11.71 -6.51
CA ARG A 45 -9.34 -11.09 -5.19
C ARG A 45 -9.65 -9.58 -5.21
N CYS A 46 -9.62 -8.95 -6.39
CA CYS A 46 -9.89 -7.52 -6.53
C CYS A 46 -11.40 -7.20 -6.36
N PRO A 47 -11.76 -6.21 -5.52
CA PRO A 47 -13.15 -5.78 -5.33
C PRO A 47 -13.87 -5.44 -6.65
N PRO A 48 -15.18 -5.69 -6.80
CA PRO A 48 -15.93 -5.41 -8.02
C PRO A 48 -15.96 -3.92 -8.42
N GLN A 49 -15.75 -3.00 -7.48
CA GLN A 49 -15.79 -1.55 -7.69
C GLN A 49 -14.44 -0.95 -8.13
N LEU A 50 -13.41 -1.79 -8.27
CA LEU A 50 -12.06 -1.32 -8.58
C LEU A 50 -11.99 -0.78 -10.02
N THR A 51 -11.51 0.45 -10.19
CA THR A 51 -11.41 1.09 -11.49
C THR A 51 -10.08 0.74 -12.19
N GLY A 52 -9.96 1.09 -13.48
CA GLY A 52 -8.70 0.93 -14.21
C GLY A 52 -7.53 1.73 -13.60
N ALA A 53 -7.83 2.88 -12.96
CA ALA A 53 -6.81 3.69 -12.29
C ALA A 53 -6.30 3.02 -11.01
N ASP A 54 -7.20 2.40 -10.25
CA ASP A 54 -6.85 1.65 -9.04
C ASP A 54 -6.01 0.42 -9.38
N LEU A 55 -6.36 -0.29 -10.46
CA LEU A 55 -5.56 -1.41 -10.99
C LEU A 55 -4.17 -0.95 -11.43
N TYR A 56 -4.05 0.23 -12.04
CA TYR A 56 -2.76 0.83 -12.39
C TYR A 56 -1.93 1.13 -11.14
N ALA A 57 -2.53 1.78 -10.13
CA ALA A 57 -1.86 2.10 -8.87
C ALA A 57 -1.37 0.84 -8.16
N LEU A 58 -2.19 -0.20 -8.10
CA LEU A 58 -1.82 -1.50 -7.54
C LEU A 58 -0.57 -2.09 -8.20
N CYS A 59 -0.52 -2.09 -9.53
CA CYS A 59 0.63 -2.58 -10.29
C CYS A 59 1.88 -1.71 -10.06
N ALA A 60 1.73 -0.38 -10.04
CA ALA A 60 2.83 0.54 -9.80
C ALA A 60 3.45 0.36 -8.41
N ASP A 61 2.62 0.23 -7.37
CA ASP A 61 3.05 0.00 -6.00
C ASP A 61 3.77 -1.35 -5.86
N ALA A 62 3.23 -2.41 -6.48
CA ALA A 62 3.86 -3.73 -6.48
C ALA A 62 5.26 -3.69 -7.13
N TRP A 63 5.40 -2.99 -8.25
CA TRP A 63 6.69 -2.82 -8.93
C TRP A 63 7.67 -2.02 -8.07
N MET A 64 7.23 -0.92 -7.47
CA MET A 64 8.10 -0.08 -6.65
C MET A 64 8.56 -0.80 -5.38
N GLY A 65 7.67 -1.59 -4.78
CA GLY A 65 8.02 -2.49 -3.68
C GLY A 65 9.05 -3.55 -4.08
N ALA A 66 8.90 -4.14 -5.27
CA ALA A 66 9.89 -5.09 -5.79
C ALA A 66 11.25 -4.44 -6.05
N LEU A 67 11.27 -3.24 -6.66
CA LEU A 67 12.50 -2.47 -6.87
C LEU A 67 13.18 -2.15 -5.53
N LYS A 68 12.44 -1.64 -4.55
CA LYS A 68 12.99 -1.31 -3.22
C LYS A 68 13.64 -2.53 -2.56
N ARG A 69 13.00 -3.71 -2.61
CA ARG A 69 13.59 -4.96 -2.10
C ARG A 69 14.88 -5.30 -2.84
N ARG A 70 14.90 -5.19 -4.17
CA ARG A 70 16.10 -5.46 -4.98
C ARG A 70 17.28 -4.56 -4.63
N LEU A 71 17.05 -3.27 -4.39
CA LEU A 71 18.10 -2.33 -3.98
C LEU A 71 18.66 -2.67 -2.61
N VAL A 72 17.79 -2.97 -1.62
CA VAL A 72 18.23 -3.38 -0.28
C VAL A 72 19.06 -4.67 -0.32
N THR A 73 18.64 -5.67 -1.10
CA THR A 73 19.41 -6.92 -1.24
C THR A 73 20.74 -6.70 -1.96
N ALA A 74 20.83 -5.75 -2.90
CA ALA A 74 22.07 -5.43 -3.59
C ALA A 74 23.11 -4.82 -2.62
N ASP A 75 22.70 -3.86 -1.78
CA ASP A 75 23.58 -3.26 -0.76
C ASP A 75 23.97 -4.23 0.37
N GLY A 76 23.09 -5.18 0.71
CA GLY A 76 23.35 -6.19 1.74
C GLY A 76 24.42 -7.24 1.39
N SER A 77 24.91 -7.27 0.14
CA SER A 77 25.90 -8.25 -0.33
C SER A 77 27.36 -7.81 -0.20
N SER A 78 27.63 -6.59 0.28
CA SER A 78 28.99 -6.04 0.44
C SER A 78 29.43 -5.80 1.90
N GLY A 79 28.68 -6.31 2.89
CA GLY A 79 28.94 -6.09 4.31
C GLY A 79 29.35 -7.34 5.09
N SER A 80 30.54 -7.89 4.82
CA SER A 80 31.22 -8.78 5.78
C SER A 80 32.10 -7.96 6.72
N SER A 81 32.07 -8.30 8.01
CA SER A 81 32.70 -7.66 9.19
C SER A 81 31.82 -6.57 9.84
N SER A 82 31.46 -6.61 11.12
CA SER A 82 32.07 -7.28 12.28
C SER A 82 31.08 -7.40 13.46
N THR A 83 31.12 -8.57 14.12
CA THR A 83 30.83 -8.88 15.54
C THR A 83 29.43 -8.64 16.17
N PRO A 84 28.77 -9.68 16.74
CA PRO A 84 27.68 -9.53 17.69
C PRO A 84 28.25 -9.36 19.12
N ALA A 85 28.28 -8.13 19.64
CA ALA A 85 28.53 -7.88 21.05
C ALA A 85 27.19 -7.79 21.80
N ALA A 86 26.95 -8.78 22.65
CA ALA A 86 25.79 -8.91 23.54
C ALA A 86 25.86 -7.90 24.72
N PRO A 87 24.85 -7.89 25.62
CA PRO A 87 24.25 -6.69 26.24
C PRO A 87 25.00 -6.17 27.47
N LEU A 88 24.75 -4.91 27.85
CA LEU A 88 25.14 -4.37 29.16
C LEU A 88 23.94 -3.81 29.94
N PRO A 89 23.91 -3.99 31.27
CA PRO A 89 22.75 -3.83 32.15
C PRO A 89 22.53 -2.39 32.60
N GLY A 90 21.39 -2.17 33.24
CA GLY A 90 20.84 -0.87 33.59
C GLY A 90 21.69 0.02 34.50
N SER A 91 21.34 1.29 34.48
CA SER A 91 21.62 2.25 35.54
C SER A 91 20.32 2.97 35.86
N ASP A 92 19.87 2.75 37.08
CA ASP A 92 18.77 3.40 37.75
C ASP A 92 18.82 4.93 37.64
N GLY A 93 17.64 5.55 37.58
CA GLY A 93 17.45 6.99 37.58
C GLY A 93 16.01 7.36 37.88
N GLU A 94 15.62 7.16 39.15
CA GLU A 94 14.44 7.76 39.78
C GLU A 94 14.34 9.26 39.47
N GLY A 95 13.12 9.75 39.20
CA GLY A 95 12.85 11.17 38.99
C GLY A 95 11.36 11.47 38.92
N ALA A 96 10.75 11.62 40.09
CA ALA A 96 9.36 11.96 40.31
C ALA A 96 8.91 13.27 39.63
N ALA A 97 7.67 13.29 39.13
CA ALA A 97 6.83 14.48 39.17
C ALA A 97 5.35 14.09 39.15
N GLN A 98 4.72 14.20 40.33
CA GLN A 98 3.29 14.21 40.52
C GLN A 98 2.68 15.44 39.84
N GLY A 99 1.56 15.25 39.15
CA GLY A 99 0.69 16.34 38.70
C GLY A 99 -0.76 15.93 38.92
N GLN A 100 -1.25 16.10 40.15
CA GLN A 100 -2.66 16.04 40.48
C GLN A 100 -3.36 17.29 39.91
N GLY A 101 -4.48 17.08 39.21
CA GLY A 101 -5.38 18.14 38.76
C GLY A 101 -6.78 17.58 38.68
N SER A 102 -7.43 17.46 39.83
CA SER A 102 -8.84 17.14 40.01
C SER A 102 -9.71 18.39 39.87
N GLY A 103 -10.90 18.24 39.28
CA GLY A 103 -12.01 19.20 39.31
C GLY A 103 -12.53 19.48 37.92
N GLY A 104 -13.82 19.38 37.60
CA GLY A 104 -15.01 19.07 38.39
C GLY A 104 -16.20 19.21 37.43
N GLU A 105 -17.29 18.52 37.77
CA GLU A 105 -18.58 18.56 37.10
C GLU A 105 -19.12 19.99 36.94
N GLU A 106 -19.87 20.27 35.88
CA GLU A 106 -21.22 20.82 36.07
C GLU A 106 -22.09 20.61 34.83
N GLN A 107 -23.34 20.27 35.12
CA GLN A 107 -24.43 19.88 34.24
C GLN A 107 -25.55 20.91 34.45
N ALA A 108 -26.05 21.53 33.37
CA ALA A 108 -27.37 22.17 33.28
C ALA A 108 -27.66 22.39 31.78
N GLY A 109 -28.73 21.85 31.19
CA GLY A 109 -30.10 22.37 31.29
C GLY A 109 -30.23 23.56 30.32
N GLY A 110 -30.88 23.49 29.16
CA GLY A 110 -32.27 23.12 28.96
C GLY A 110 -33.09 24.40 28.75
N ASP A 111 -33.31 24.79 27.49
CA ASP A 111 -34.58 25.20 26.83
C ASP A 111 -34.29 25.49 25.35
#